data_AF-A0A7K2ZME8-F1
#
_entry.id   AF-A0A7K2ZME8-F1
#
_cell.length_a   1.000
_cell.length_b   1.000
_cell.length_c   1.000
_cell.angle_alpha   90.00
_cell.angle_beta   90.00
_cell.angle_gamma   90.00
#
_symmetry.space_group_name_H-M   'P 1'
#
loop_
_entity.id
_entity.type
_entity.pdbx_description
1 polymer ?
#
loop_
_entity_poly.entity_id
_entity_poly.type
_entity_poly.pdbx_seq_one_letter_code
_entity_poly.pdbx_strand_id
1 'polypeptide(L)' 'MRYCILGTTRALRDDGTAVALGGARLRALLTVLALQPGRTVPAGVLVGEVWDGDPPAD' A
#
# COMPACT_ATOMS: atom_id res chain seq x y z
N MET A 1 6.79 12.93 3.06
CA MET A 1 6.82 11.57 2.48
C MET A 1 6.32 11.61 1.03
N ARG A 2 6.87 10.75 0.16
CA ARG A 2 6.39 10.60 -1.23
C ARG A 2 6.17 9.13 -1.59
N TYR A 3 5.05 8.83 -2.23
CA TYR A 3 4.71 7.48 -2.71
C TYR A 3 4.76 7.45 -4.24
N CYS A 4 5.44 6.46 -4.80
CA CYS A 4 5.54 6.26 -6.25
C CYS A 4 4.82 4.96 -6.60
N ILE A 5 3.70 5.07 -7.32
CA ILE A 5 2.83 3.94 -7.70
C ILE A 5 2.70 3.73 -9.21
N LEU A 6 3.26 4.64 -10.03
CA LEU A 6 3.31 4.51 -11.49
C LEU A 6 4.50 3.64 -11.89
N GLY A 7 4.45 2.37 -11.50
CA GLY A 7 5.55 1.40 -11.55
C GLY A 7 5.64 0.64 -10.22
N THR A 8 6.79 0.02 -9.93
CA THR A 8 6.96 -0.69 -8.65
C THR A 8 6.72 0.25 -7.47
N THR A 9 5.80 -0.13 -6.58
CA THR A 9 5.45 0.66 -5.41
C THR A 9 6.68 0.92 -4.55
N ARG A 10 6.97 2.21 -4.32
CA ARG A 10 8.06 2.70 -3.48
C ARG A 10 7.56 3.81 -2.56
N ALA A 11 8.16 3.88 -1.37
CA ALA A 11 7.99 4.98 -0.44
C ALA A 11 9.34 5.68 -0.25
N LEU A 12 9.33 7.00 -0.32
CA LEU A 12 10.50 7.84 -0.13
C LEU A 12 10.25 8.79 1.05
N ARG A 13 11.28 8.98 1.87
CA ARG A 13 11.32 10.06 2.86
C ARG A 13 11.41 11.41 2.15
N ASP A 14 11.24 12.48 2.93
CA ASP A 14 11.32 13.85 2.42
C ASP A 14 12.73 14.21 1.92
N ASP A 15 13.76 13.55 2.45
CA ASP A 15 15.14 13.65 1.96
C ASP A 15 15.42 12.82 0.68
N GLY A 16 14.41 12.13 0.16
CA GLY A 16 14.51 11.29 -1.03
C GLY A 16 15.02 9.86 -0.77
N THR A 17 15.37 9.51 0.46
CA THR A 17 15.84 8.16 0.79
C THR A 17 14.70 7.13 0.69
N ALA A 18 15.01 5.96 0.14
CA ALA A 18 14.03 4.89 0.00
C ALA A 18 13.73 4.23 1.34
N VAL A 19 12.44 4.08 1.64
CA VAL A 19 11.96 3.26 2.75
C VAL A 19 11.82 1.83 2.26
N ALA A 20 12.43 0.89 2.99
CA ALA A 20 12.29 -0.54 2.69
C ALA A 20 10.84 -0.98 2.86
N LEU A 21 10.20 -1.39 1.76
CA LEU A 21 8.86 -1.97 1.79
C LEU A 21 8.99 -3.50 1.83
N GLY A 22 8.48 -4.09 2.92
CA GLY A 22 8.43 -5.55 3.07
C GLY A 22 7.43 -6.18 2.10
N GLY A 23 7.81 -7.25 1.39
CA GLY A 23 6.91 -8.13 0.63
C GLY A 23 5.96 -7.49 -0.41
N ALA A 24 5.21 -8.33 -1.12
CA ALA A 24 4.21 -7.86 -2.09
C ALA A 24 2.99 -7.21 -1.39
N ARG A 25 2.57 -7.75 -0.23
CA ARG A 25 1.37 -7.29 0.48
C ARG A 25 1.46 -5.85 1.00
N LEU A 26 2.58 -5.44 1.57
CA LEU A 26 2.72 -4.04 2.03
C LEU A 26 2.74 -3.06 0.85
N ARG A 27 3.31 -3.47 -0.29
CA ARG A 27 3.28 -2.68 -1.52
C ARG A 27 1.85 -2.54 -2.05
N ALA A 28 1.07 -3.62 -2.07
CA ALA A 28 -0.35 -3.57 -2.43
C ALA A 28 -1.12 -2.63 -1.50
N LEU A 29 -0.97 -2.80 -0.19
CA LEU A 29 -1.64 -1.95 0.81
C LEU A 29 -1.33 -0.46 0.61
N LEU A 30 -0.06 -0.11 0.45
CA LEU A 30 0.36 1.27 0.22
C LEU A 30 -0.17 1.83 -1.09
N THR A 31 -0.34 0.99 -2.12
CA THR A 31 -0.89 1.41 -3.41
C THR A 31 -2.36 1.77 -3.26
N VAL A 32 -3.15 0.93 -2.60
CA VAL A 32 -4.58 1.18 -2.33
C VAL A 32 -4.77 2.48 -1.55
N LEU A 33 -3.97 2.69 -0.50
CA LEU A 33 -4.02 3.91 0.30
C LEU A 33 -3.61 5.17 -0.49
N ALA A 34 -2.59 5.06 -1.34
CA ALA A 34 -2.14 6.17 -2.18
C ALA A 34 -3.18 6.57 -3.25
N LEU A 35 -4.03 5.63 -3.70
CA LEU A 35 -5.15 5.88 -4.61
C LEU A 35 -6.36 6.55 -3.93
N GLN A 36 -6.43 6.51 -2.60
CA GLN A 36 -7.53 7.08 -1.80
C GLN A 36 -7.01 8.21 -0.87
N PRO A 37 -6.38 9.27 -1.41
CA PRO A 37 -5.75 10.29 -0.58
C PRO A 37 -6.79 11.06 0.25
N GLY A 38 -6.52 11.21 1.55
CA GLY A 38 -7.37 11.99 2.45
C GLY A 38 -8.71 11.36 2.81
N ARG A 39 -8.93 10.07 2.47
CA ARG A 39 -10.15 9.33 2.82
C ARG A 39 -9.83 8.17 3.76
N THR A 40 -10.73 7.91 4.70
CA THR A 40 -10.68 6.69 5.51
C THR A 40 -11.09 5.50 4.65
N VAL A 41 -10.25 4.48 4.58
CA VAL A 41 -10.55 3.22 3.86
C VAL A 41 -10.91 2.15 4.90
N PRO A 42 -12.11 1.54 4.83
CA PRO A 42 -12.49 0.46 5.74
C PRO A 42 -11.56 -0.75 5.60
N ALA A 43 -11.29 -1.44 6.72
CA ALA A 43 -10.40 -2.60 6.73
C ALA A 43 -10.85 -3.70 5.74
N GLY A 44 -12.15 -3.97 5.63
CA GLY A 44 -12.67 -4.98 4.68
C GLY A 44 -12.34 -4.69 3.21
N VAL A 45 -12.27 -3.40 2.82
CA VAL A 45 -11.84 -3.00 1.47
C VAL A 45 -10.35 -3.27 1.29
N LEU A 46 -9.53 -2.91 2.27
CA LEU A 46 -8.09 -3.21 2.24
C LEU A 46 -7.83 -4.72 2.16
N VAL A 47 -8.67 -5.51 2.85
CA VAL A 47 -8.57 -6.97 2.82
C VAL A 47 -8.88 -7.54 1.43
N GLY A 48 -9.96 -7.08 0.81
CA GLY A 48 -10.28 -7.50 -0.56
C GLY A 48 -9.15 -7.18 -1.55
N GLU A 49 -8.63 -5.95 -1.50
CA GLU A 49 -7.62 -5.47 -2.46
C GLU A 49 -6.22 -6.07 -2.25
N VAL A 50 -5.81 -6.33 -1.00
CA VAL A 50 -4.45 -6.83 -0.71
C VAL A 50 -4.33 -8.34 -0.87
N TRP A 51 -5.43 -9.06 -0.66
CA TRP A 51 -5.47 -10.52 -0.71
C TRP A 51 -6.25 -11.08 -1.90
N ASP A 52 -6.75 -10.23 -2.80
CA ASP A 52 -7.53 -10.63 -3.99
C ASP A 52 -8.70 -11.58 -3.64
N GLY A 53 -9.34 -11.32 -2.51
CA GLY A 53 -10.44 -12.13 -2.00
C GLY A 53 -10.05 -13.44 -1.28
N ASP A 54 -8.77 -13.77 -1.15
CA ASP A 54 -8.28 -14.95 -0.39
C ASP A 54 -7.44 -14.54 0.84
N PRO A 55 -8.05 -13.94 1.87
CA PRO A 55 -7.34 -13.59 3.08
C PRO A 55 -6.98 -14.85 3.89
N PRO A 56 -5.85 -14.85 4.63
CA PRO A 56 -5.52 -15.93 5.54
C PRO A 56 -6.64 -16.07 6.59
N ALA A 57 -6.96 -17.32 6.93
CA ALA A 57 -7.76 -17.59 8.12
C ALA A 57 -6.98 -17.13 9.37
N ASP A 58 -7.67 -16.40 10.25
CA ASP A 58 -7.14 -15.80 11.49
C ASP A 58 -6.64 -16.87 12.48
#